data_AF-A0A8J5T2T3-F1
#
_entry.id   AF-A0A8J5T2T3-F1
#
_cell.length_a   1.000
_cell.length_b   1.000
_cell.length_c   1.000
_cell.angle_alpha   90.00
_cell.angle_beta   90.00
_cell.angle_gamma   90.00
#
_symmetry.space_group_name_H-M   'P 1'
#
loop_
_entity.id
_entity.type
_entity.pdbx_description
1 polymer ?
#
loop_
_entity_poly.entity_id
_entity_poly.type
_entity_poly.pdbx_seq_one_letter_code
_entity_poly.pdbx_strand_id
1 'polypeptide(L)'
;MLPEVVLLKEIKGDDAVKLVKKCPVKVFDIEDLGNGEKRAVVNDPRSCTLCRECVMGPSEEQVRLTRVRDHFIFTIESTGPGALPPEVLFTEAVKILEEKCERVISELS
;
A
#
# COMPACT_ATOMS: atom_id res chain seq x y z
N MET A 1 4.08 -4.13 -2.92
CA MET A 1 4.73 -2.89 -2.45
C MET A 1 3.74 -2.08 -1.65
N LEU A 2 4.16 -1.40 -0.59
CA LEU A 2 3.29 -0.48 0.17
C LEU A 2 2.88 0.71 -0.72
N PRO A 3 1.57 1.00 -0.86
CA PRO A 3 1.11 2.22 -1.51
C PRO A 3 1.56 3.45 -0.73
N GLU A 4 2.00 4.48 -1.45
CA GLU A 4 2.32 5.79 -0.89
C GLU A 4 1.36 6.80 -1.52
N VAL A 5 0.65 7.54 -0.66
CA VAL A 5 -0.34 8.53 -1.07
C VAL A 5 0.03 9.84 -0.41
N VAL A 6 0.25 10.88 -1.20
CA VAL A 6 0.68 12.19 -0.71
C VAL A 6 -0.25 13.26 -1.24
N LEU A 7 -0.78 14.09 -0.36
CA LEU A 7 -1.47 15.32 -0.73
C LEU A 7 -0.42 16.39 -1.02
N LEU A 8 -0.34 16.85 -2.26
CA LEU A 8 0.63 17.86 -2.71
C LEU A 8 0.20 19.28 -2.32
N LYS A 9 -1.09 19.48 -2.07
CA LYS A 9 -1.73 20.75 -1.66
C LYS A 9 -2.80 20.45 -0.62
N GLU A 10 -3.14 21.42 0.22
CA GLU A 10 -4.32 21.29 1.08
C GLU A 10 -5.59 21.22 0.22
N ILE A 11 -6.44 20.24 0.53
CA ILE A 11 -7.74 20.05 -0.13
C ILE A 11 -8.80 20.27 0.94
N LYS A 12 -9.64 21.29 0.76
CA LYS A 12 -10.59 21.77 1.77
C LYS A 12 -12.05 21.73 1.29
N GLY A 13 -12.97 21.85 2.24
CA GLY A 13 -14.40 22.01 1.96
C GLY A 13 -15.00 20.88 1.11
N ASP A 14 -15.77 21.24 0.09
CA ASP A 14 -16.47 20.27 -0.77
C ASP A 14 -15.51 19.36 -1.54
N ASP A 15 -14.32 19.85 -1.91
CA ASP A 15 -13.35 19.04 -2.63
C ASP A 15 -12.71 17.98 -1.72
N ALA A 16 -12.56 18.29 -0.43
CA ALA A 16 -12.13 17.29 0.56
C ALA A 16 -13.16 16.16 0.67
N VAL A 17 -14.45 16.52 0.76
CA VAL A 17 -15.55 15.56 0.83
C VAL A 17 -15.66 14.72 -0.44
N LYS A 18 -15.47 15.33 -1.62
CA LYS A 18 -15.44 14.60 -2.90
C LYS A 18 -14.27 13.62 -2.96
N LEU A 19 -13.06 14.03 -2.55
CA LEU A 19 -11.89 13.15 -2.55
C LEU A 19 -12.09 11.94 -1.65
N VAL A 20 -12.60 12.14 -0.42
CA VAL A 20 -12.90 11.05 0.51
C VAL A 20 -13.94 10.10 -0.09
N LYS A 21 -15.02 10.63 -0.69
CA LYS A 21 -16.05 9.81 -1.36
C LYS A 21 -15.52 9.03 -2.56
N LYS A 22 -14.56 9.57 -3.31
CA LYS A 22 -13.91 8.87 -4.45
C LYS A 22 -13.15 7.62 -4.02
N CYS A 23 -12.70 7.53 -2.76
CA CYS A 23 -11.92 6.40 -2.28
C CYS A 23 -12.72 5.54 -1.29
N PRO A 24 -13.47 4.53 -1.76
CA PRO A 24 -14.36 3.73 -0.91
C PRO A 24 -13.61 2.90 0.15
N VAL A 25 -12.32 2.65 -0.06
CA VAL A 25 -11.43 1.94 0.89
C VAL A 25 -10.84 2.86 1.96
N LYS A 26 -11.34 4.09 2.10
CA LYS A 26 -11.05 5.03 3.20
C LYS A 26 -9.56 5.37 3.37
N VAL A 27 -8.82 5.44 2.27
CA VAL A 27 -7.43 5.95 2.25
C VAL A 27 -7.38 7.41 2.70
N PHE A 28 -8.43 8.18 2.42
CA PHE A 28 -8.57 9.56 2.87
C PHE A 28 -9.64 9.66 3.95
N ASP A 29 -9.47 10.63 4.84
CA ASP A 29 -10.48 11.00 5.84
C ASP A 29 -10.61 12.53 5.93
N ILE A 30 -11.60 13.01 6.68
CA ILE A 30 -11.84 14.42 6.95
C ILE A 30 -11.33 14.78 8.35
N GLU A 31 -10.45 15.77 8.41
CA GLU A 31 -10.12 16.48 9.64
C GLU A 31 -10.96 17.76 9.74
N ASP A 32 -11.65 17.95 10.86
CA ASP A 32 -12.38 19.17 11.19
C ASP A 32 -11.44 20.16 11.88
N LEU A 33 -11.23 21.32 11.27
CA LEU A 33 -10.34 22.37 11.76
C LEU A 33 -11.05 23.38 12.68
N GLY A 34 -12.35 23.20 12.92
CA GLY A 34 -13.19 24.17 13.61
C GLY A 34 -13.71 25.26 12.66
N ASN A 35 -14.66 26.07 13.15
CA ASN A 35 -15.33 27.14 12.38
C ASN A 35 -16.01 26.66 11.07
N GLY A 36 -16.31 25.37 10.96
CA GLY A 36 -16.89 24.76 9.77
C GLY A 36 -15.88 24.44 8.66
N GLU A 37 -14.59 24.64 8.89
CA GLU A 37 -13.53 24.33 7.94
C GLU A 37 -13.11 22.86 8.04
N LYS A 38 -13.08 22.18 6.89
CA LYS A 38 -12.74 20.75 6.79
C LYS A 38 -11.62 20.57 5.79
N ARG A 39 -10.66 19.68 6.07
CA ARG A 39 -9.62 19.29 5.12
C ARG A 39 -9.52 17.78 4.97
N ALA A 40 -9.07 17.34 3.80
CA ALA A 40 -8.75 15.94 3.58
C ALA A 40 -7.37 15.62 4.18
N VAL A 41 -7.26 14.46 4.80
CA VAL A 41 -5.99 13.89 5.28
C VAL A 41 -5.82 12.47 4.74
N VAL A 42 -4.58 12.01 4.63
CA VAL A 42 -4.29 10.60 4.35
C VAL A 42 -4.41 9.83 5.65
N ASN A 43 -5.30 8.85 5.69
CA ASN A 43 -5.62 8.06 6.87
C ASN A 43 -4.97 6.68 6.80
N ASP A 44 -5.40 5.83 5.86
CA ASP A 44 -4.89 4.47 5.69
C ASP A 44 -4.36 4.22 4.27
N PRO A 45 -3.11 4.60 3.98
CA PRO A 45 -2.52 4.36 2.66
C PRO A 45 -2.32 2.87 2.37
N ARG A 46 -2.20 2.01 3.38
CA ARG A 46 -2.01 0.56 3.19
C ARG A 46 -3.24 -0.09 2.56
N SER A 47 -4.44 0.42 2.84
CA SER A 47 -5.70 -0.04 2.24
C SER A 47 -5.90 0.40 0.78
N CYS A 48 -5.00 1.21 0.20
CA CYS A 48 -5.13 1.66 -1.17
C CYS A 48 -5.00 0.49 -2.18
N THR A 49 -6.05 0.27 -2.97
CA THR A 49 -6.07 -0.74 -4.04
C THR A 49 -5.47 -0.25 -5.36
N LEU A 50 -4.94 0.98 -5.38
CA LEU A 50 -4.29 1.59 -6.55
C LEU A 50 -5.22 1.71 -7.78
N CYS A 51 -6.52 1.92 -7.56
CA CYS A 51 -7.51 2.13 -8.62
C CYS A 51 -7.34 3.45 -9.40
N ARG A 52 -6.50 4.38 -8.91
CA ARG A 52 -6.15 5.68 -9.51
C ARG A 52 -7.27 6.74 -9.57
N GLU A 53 -8.50 6.46 -9.12
CA GLU A 53 -9.60 7.45 -9.10
C GLU A 53 -9.27 8.77 -8.40
N CYS A 54 -8.46 8.72 -7.33
CA CYS A 54 -8.05 9.92 -6.58
C CYS A 54 -7.13 10.86 -7.36
N VAL A 55 -6.43 10.37 -8.40
CA VAL A 55 -5.54 11.16 -9.25
C VAL A 55 -6.16 11.45 -10.62
N MET A 56 -7.48 11.24 -10.78
CA MET A 56 -8.19 11.57 -12.01
C MET A 56 -9.05 12.82 -11.88
N GLY A 57 -9.05 13.64 -12.93
CA GLY A 57 -9.84 14.86 -13.04
C GLY A 57 -9.29 15.99 -12.16
N PRO A 58 -10.14 16.75 -11.44
CA PRO A 58 -9.72 17.98 -10.76
C PRO A 58 -8.68 17.76 -9.64
N SER A 59 -8.51 16.53 -9.15
CA SER A 59 -7.55 16.17 -8.10
C SER A 59 -6.22 15.63 -8.63
N GLU A 60 -6.01 15.59 -9.94
CA GLU A 60 -4.81 15.04 -10.59
C GLU A 60 -3.50 15.71 -10.13
N GLU A 61 -3.50 17.03 -10.01
CA GLU A 61 -2.34 17.79 -9.52
C GLU A 61 -2.26 17.92 -7.99
N GLN A 62 -3.28 17.44 -7.27
CA GLN A 62 -3.39 17.60 -5.82
C GLN A 62 -2.97 16.34 -5.06
N VAL A 63 -3.01 15.17 -5.71
CA VAL A 63 -2.70 13.88 -5.11
C VAL A 63 -1.58 13.21 -5.90
N ARG A 64 -0.54 12.76 -5.21
CA ARG A 64 0.51 11.90 -5.76
C ARG A 64 0.33 10.48 -5.26
N LEU A 65 0.21 9.55 -6.19
CA LEU A 65 0.04 8.12 -5.93
C LEU A 65 1.26 7.34 -6.42
N THR A 66 2.02 6.79 -5.48
CA THR A 66 3.30 6.08 -5.72
C THR A 66 3.34 4.78 -4.91
N ARG A 67 4.50 4.12 -4.89
CA ARG A 67 4.76 2.92 -4.10
C ARG A 67 6.14 3.03 -3.47
N VAL A 68 6.28 2.61 -2.22
CA VAL A 68 7.58 2.46 -1.56
C VAL A 68 8.26 1.22 -2.16
N ARG A 69 9.38 1.42 -2.87
CA ARG A 69 9.99 0.40 -3.74
C ARG A 69 10.54 -0.80 -2.96
N ASP A 70 11.04 -0.56 -1.76
CA ASP A 70 11.72 -1.50 -0.88
C ASP A 70 10.81 -2.06 0.23
N HIS A 71 9.54 -1.68 0.25
CA HIS A 71 8.58 -2.19 1.23
C HIS A 71 7.61 -3.18 0.57
N PHE A 72 7.82 -4.46 0.82
CA PHE A 72 6.98 -5.54 0.31
C PHE A 72 5.90 -5.93 1.34
N ILE A 73 4.68 -6.19 0.84
CA ILE A 73 3.57 -6.72 1.63
C ILE A 73 3.29 -8.09 1.05
N PHE A 74 3.65 -9.14 1.79
CA PHE A 74 3.39 -10.52 1.40
C PHE A 74 2.05 -10.97 1.99
N THR A 75 1.25 -11.63 1.16
CA THR A 75 0.10 -12.43 1.59
C THR A 75 0.38 -13.86 1.17
N ILE A 76 0.44 -14.77 2.15
CA ILE A 76 0.79 -16.17 1.92
C ILE A 76 -0.36 -17.01 2.44
N GLU A 77 -0.94 -17.82 1.55
CA GLU A 77 -2.04 -18.72 1.86
C GLU A 77 -1.58 -20.16 1.63
N SER A 78 -1.77 -21.02 2.62
CA SER A 78 -1.52 -22.46 2.49
C SER A 78 -2.75 -23.16 1.90
N THR A 79 -2.57 -24.38 1.41
CA THR A 79 -3.62 -25.14 0.72
C THR A 79 -4.64 -25.78 1.67
N GLY A 80 -4.38 -25.83 2.97
CA GLY A 80 -5.32 -26.29 3.98
C GLY A 80 -4.74 -27.28 5.00
N PRO A 81 -5.60 -27.97 5.76
CA PRO A 81 -5.18 -28.90 6.81
C PRO A 81 -4.27 -30.01 6.27
N GLY A 82 -3.14 -30.24 6.94
CA GLY A 82 -2.13 -31.22 6.53
C GLY A 82 -1.03 -30.68 5.61
N ALA A 83 -1.18 -29.46 5.08
CA ALA A 83 -0.09 -28.72 4.45
C ALA A 83 0.73 -27.94 5.48
N LEU A 84 1.91 -27.46 5.08
CA LEU A 84 2.74 -26.61 5.92
C LEU A 84 2.02 -25.26 6.17
N PRO A 85 2.12 -24.69 7.39
CA PRO A 85 1.55 -23.39 7.67
C PRO A 85 2.31 -22.28 6.90
N PRO A 86 1.66 -21.16 6.54
CA PRO A 86 2.25 -20.09 5.71
C PRO A 86 3.61 -19.56 6.20
N GLU A 87 3.79 -19.42 7.51
CA GLU A 87 5.04 -18.97 8.13
C GLU A 87 6.21 -19.94 7.91
N VAL A 88 5.93 -21.24 7.88
CA VAL A 88 6.93 -22.26 7.55
C VAL A 88 7.22 -22.24 6.06
N LEU A 89 6.19 -22.09 5.20
CA LEU A 89 6.38 -21.97 3.75
C LEU A 89 7.33 -20.82 3.36
N PHE A 90 7.17 -19.65 3.99
CA PHE A 90 8.06 -18.52 3.73
C PHE A 90 9.51 -18.83 4.16
N THR A 91 9.68 -19.44 5.33
CA THR A 91 10.99 -19.81 5.86
C THR A 91 11.70 -20.82 4.95
N GLU A 92 11.00 -21.86 4.48
CA GLU A 92 11.55 -22.86 3.56
C GLU A 92 11.92 -22.24 2.20
N ALA A 93 11.13 -21.28 1.69
CA ALA A 93 11.45 -20.58 0.46
C ALA A 93 12.78 -19.79 0.55
N VAL A 94 13.06 -19.18 1.71
CA VAL A 94 14.33 -18.47 1.95
C VAL A 94 15.50 -19.45 2.01
N LYS A 95 15.36 -20.59 2.70
CA LYS A 95 16.40 -21.63 2.74
C LYS A 95 16.74 -22.16 1.35
N ILE A 96 15.75 -22.41 0.51
CA ILE A 96 15.98 -22.85 -0.87
C ILE A 96 16.77 -21.80 -1.67
N LEU A 97 16.57 -20.50 -1.42
CA LEU A 97 17.36 -19.45 -2.05
C LEU A 97 18.82 -19.47 -1.57
N GLU A 98 19.03 -19.64 -0.27
CA GLU A 98 20.35 -19.79 0.36
C GLU A 98 21.11 -21.00 -0.22
N GLU A 99 20.50 -22.18 -0.23
CA GLU A 99 21.08 -23.41 -0.78
C GLU A 99 21.49 -23.27 -2.25
N LYS A 100 20.71 -22.52 -3.05
CA LYS A 100 21.06 -22.25 -4.45
C LYS A 100 22.33 -21.41 -4.57
N CYS A 101 22.48 -20.40 -3.71
CA CYS A 101 23.70 -19.58 -3.68
C CYS A 101 24.89 -20.42 -3.25
N GLU A 102 24.75 -21.23 -2.19
CA GLU A 102 25.80 -22.12 -1.70
C GLU A 102 26.26 -23.10 -2.78
N ARG A 103 25.34 -23.70 -3.52
CA ARG A 103 25.68 -24.61 -4.62
C ARG A 103 26.55 -23.94 -5.67
N VAL A 104 26.18 -22.74 -6.12
CA VAL A 104 26.97 -21.98 -7.11
C VAL A 104 28.35 -21.65 -6.56
N ILE A 105 28.46 -21.26 -5.29
CA ILE A 105 29.75 -20.98 -4.64
C ILE A 105 30.61 -22.25 -4.60
N SER A 106 30.02 -23.40 -4.27
CA SER A 106 30.73 -24.68 -4.18
C SER A 106 31.25 -25.17 -5.53
N GLU A 107 30.53 -24.91 -6.63
CA GLU A 107 30.95 -25.28 -7.98
C GLU A 107 32.05 -24.36 -8.55
N LEU A 108 32.21 -23.16 -8.00
CA LEU A 108 33.21 -22.17 -8.41
C LEU A 108 34.50 -22.22 -7.58
N SER A 109 34.53 -23.00 -6.49
CA SER A 109 35.68 -23.16 -5.60
C SER A 109 36.52 -24.38 -5.99
#